data_AF-A0A434RZ80-F1
#
_entry.id   AF-A0A434RZ80-F1
#
_cell.length_a   1.000
_cell.length_b   1.000
_cell.length_c   1.000
_cell.angle_alpha   90.00
_cell.angle_beta   90.00
_cell.angle_gamma   90.00
#
_symmetry.space_group_name_H-M   'P 1'
#
loop_
_entity.id
_entity.type
_entity.pdbx_description
1 polymer ?
#
loop_
_entity_poly.entity_id
_entity_poly.type
_entity_poly.pdbx_seq_one_letter_code
_entity_poly.pdbx_strand_id
1 'polypeptide(L)'
;MATKLNPVDVLIVGLGWTGGIIAKELASTKLKIVALERGGPRDTNPDFIDPEIHDELRYAARHDLMQNVRRETITFRNSESQTALPMRQLGSFLPGQGVGGAGVHWNGVTWRWLEWDHQARTRTVDKYGEKIIPSDMHLQDWPITYDDLEPYYDKFEKTCGTSGKAGNLNGKKIDGGNIFERARKEDYPNPPMIAAQSMVMFEKAARNLGYHPFPNPSSNASRDYVNPDGVAFGQCHYCGFCERFGCEANAKASPHFTVIPLALKNPNFELRTNSIVLKVNLDSTRKKAVSVTYLDARGREFEQPA
;
A
#
# COMPACT_ATOMS: atom_id res chain seq x y z
N MET A 1 -15.11 -16.20 27.70
CA MET A 1 -15.12 -17.13 26.55
C MET A 1 -15.57 -16.34 25.33
N ALA A 2 -14.88 -16.47 24.19
CA ALA A 2 -15.22 -15.77 22.96
C ALA A 2 -16.62 -16.16 22.47
N THR A 3 -17.39 -15.19 21.98
CA THR A 3 -18.65 -15.47 21.27
C THR A 3 -18.33 -15.98 19.87
N LYS A 4 -18.67 -17.23 19.58
CA LYS A 4 -18.45 -17.82 18.25
C LYS A 4 -19.54 -17.37 17.28
N LEU A 5 -19.12 -16.82 16.15
CA LEU A 5 -19.99 -16.36 15.08
C LEU A 5 -20.20 -17.44 14.02
N ASN A 6 -21.20 -17.22 13.16
CA ASN A 6 -21.42 -18.07 11.99
C ASN A 6 -20.21 -18.00 11.04
N PRO A 7 -19.83 -19.13 10.40
CA PRO A 7 -18.74 -19.14 9.43
C PRO A 7 -19.03 -18.23 8.25
N VAL A 8 -17.95 -17.74 7.64
CA VAL A 8 -17.96 -17.05 6.35
C VAL A 8 -17.01 -17.78 5.40
N ASP A 9 -17.06 -17.48 4.10
CA ASP A 9 -16.19 -18.15 3.14
C ASP A 9 -14.79 -17.54 3.12
N VAL A 10 -14.67 -16.23 3.37
CA VAL A 10 -13.40 -15.52 3.41
C VAL A 10 -13.38 -14.49 4.53
N LEU A 11 -12.28 -14.49 5.30
CA LEU A 11 -11.99 -13.48 6.30
C LEU A 11 -10.72 -12.69 5.92
N ILE A 12 -10.85 -11.38 5.79
CA ILE A 12 -9.76 -10.45 5.49
C ILE A 12 -9.37 -9.73 6.79
N VAL A 13 -8.08 -9.74 7.13
CA VAL A 13 -7.55 -9.05 8.32
C VAL A 13 -6.75 -7.83 7.90
N GLY A 14 -7.28 -6.65 8.25
CA GLY A 14 -6.75 -5.34 7.85
C GLY A 14 -7.27 -4.91 6.48
N LEU A 15 -7.71 -3.65 6.38
CA LEU A 15 -8.30 -3.10 5.16
C LEU A 15 -7.50 -1.90 4.62
N GLY A 16 -6.21 -2.14 4.35
CA GLY A 16 -5.34 -1.26 3.57
C GLY A 16 -5.40 -1.55 2.06
N TRP A 17 -4.34 -1.22 1.31
CA TRP A 17 -4.27 -1.49 -0.14
C TRP A 17 -4.51 -2.96 -0.48
N THR A 18 -3.75 -3.88 0.14
CA THR A 18 -3.83 -5.32 -0.15
C THR A 18 -5.20 -5.89 0.21
N GLY A 19 -5.66 -5.64 1.44
CA GLY A 19 -6.98 -6.09 1.90
C GLY A 19 -8.13 -5.49 1.09
N GLY A 20 -8.05 -4.22 0.73
CA GLY A 20 -9.05 -3.53 -0.10
C GLY A 20 -9.11 -4.06 -1.54
N ILE A 21 -7.95 -4.35 -2.16
CA ILE A 21 -7.89 -4.97 -3.49
C ILE A 21 -8.50 -6.37 -3.43
N ILE A 22 -8.09 -7.21 -2.47
CA ILE A 22 -8.65 -8.55 -2.29
C ILE A 22 -10.17 -8.48 -2.07
N ALA A 23 -10.64 -7.55 -1.23
CA ALA A 23 -12.06 -7.33 -0.98
C ALA A 23 -12.80 -6.94 -2.27
N LYS A 24 -12.28 -6.00 -3.06
CA LYS A 24 -12.88 -5.59 -4.35
C LYS A 24 -13.03 -6.78 -5.30
N GLU A 25 -11.95 -7.53 -5.51
CA GLU A 25 -11.93 -8.63 -6.48
C GLU A 25 -12.86 -9.77 -6.02
N LEU A 26 -12.85 -10.13 -4.73
CA LEU A 26 -13.70 -11.19 -4.18
C LEU A 26 -15.17 -10.78 -4.06
N ALA A 27 -15.49 -9.51 -3.84
CA ALA A 27 -16.87 -9.05 -3.70
C ALA A 27 -17.70 -9.25 -4.97
N SER A 28 -17.06 -9.39 -6.13
CA SER A 28 -17.72 -9.76 -7.40
C SER A 28 -18.23 -11.22 -7.44
N THR A 29 -17.82 -12.05 -6.48
CA THR A 29 -18.22 -13.46 -6.37
C THR A 29 -19.47 -13.65 -5.51
N LYS A 30 -19.89 -14.90 -5.32
CA LYS A 30 -20.99 -15.26 -4.39
C LYS A 30 -20.51 -15.58 -2.96
N LEU A 31 -19.21 -15.48 -2.71
CA LEU A 31 -18.63 -15.79 -1.39
C LEU A 31 -19.09 -14.77 -0.36
N LYS A 32 -19.40 -15.23 0.85
CA LYS A 32 -19.64 -14.38 2.02
C LYS A 32 -18.30 -13.95 2.59
N ILE A 33 -18.04 -12.65 2.59
CA ILE A 33 -16.74 -12.08 2.93
C ILE A 33 -16.90 -11.15 4.13
N VAL A 34 -16.05 -11.31 5.13
CA VAL A 34 -15.91 -10.36 6.25
C VAL A 34 -14.51 -9.77 6.23
N ALA A 35 -14.41 -8.46 6.41
CA ALA A 35 -13.16 -7.78 6.69
C ALA A 35 -13.15 -7.23 8.11
N LEU A 36 -12.06 -7.46 8.84
CA LEU A 36 -11.81 -6.91 10.17
C LEU A 36 -10.75 -5.82 10.07
N GLU A 37 -11.08 -4.60 10.45
CA GLU A 37 -10.13 -3.48 10.53
C GLU A 37 -10.00 -3.01 11.98
N ARG A 38 -8.76 -2.88 12.45
CA ARG A 38 -8.48 -2.51 13.84
C ARG A 38 -8.94 -1.09 14.18
N GLY A 39 -8.84 -0.18 13.21
CA GLY A 39 -9.19 1.22 13.41
C GLY A 39 -10.61 1.54 12.97
N GLY A 40 -10.98 2.82 13.12
CA GLY A 40 -12.29 3.33 12.75
C GLY A 40 -12.52 3.44 11.24
N PRO A 41 -13.78 3.67 10.82
CA PRO A 41 -14.09 4.06 9.45
C PRO A 41 -13.43 5.40 9.13
N ARG A 42 -13.23 5.67 7.84
CA ARG A 42 -12.68 6.93 7.37
C ARG A 42 -13.10 7.21 5.94
N ASP A 43 -13.32 8.48 5.61
CA ASP A 43 -13.56 8.95 4.25
C ASP A 43 -12.94 10.34 4.05
N THR A 44 -12.85 10.80 2.81
CA THR A 44 -12.31 12.13 2.50
C THR A 44 -13.17 13.24 3.11
N ASN A 45 -14.49 13.08 3.10
CA ASN A 45 -15.42 13.92 3.84
C ASN A 45 -16.12 13.05 4.91
N PRO A 46 -16.00 13.35 6.22
CA PRO A 46 -15.50 14.62 6.78
C PRO A 46 -14.02 14.62 7.20
N ASP A 47 -13.28 13.51 7.07
CA ASP A 47 -12.03 13.36 7.83
C ASP A 47 -10.82 14.12 7.24
N PHE A 48 -10.82 14.40 5.94
CA PHE A 48 -9.71 15.02 5.21
C PHE A 48 -10.08 16.35 4.57
N ILE A 49 -11.05 17.07 5.13
CA ILE A 49 -11.43 18.37 4.57
C ILE A 49 -10.36 19.42 4.92
N ASP A 50 -10.13 20.32 3.97
CA ASP A 50 -9.37 21.56 4.18
C ASP A 50 -10.18 22.54 5.06
N PRO A 51 -9.54 23.25 6.01
CA PRO A 51 -8.09 23.25 6.31
C PRO A 51 -7.65 22.23 7.37
N GLU A 52 -8.56 21.49 8.01
CA GLU A 52 -8.24 20.64 9.16
C GLU A 52 -7.20 19.55 8.84
N ILE A 53 -7.20 19.03 7.62
CA ILE A 53 -6.23 18.01 7.20
C ILE A 53 -4.79 18.55 7.11
N HIS A 54 -4.58 19.87 7.02
CA HIS A 54 -3.24 20.47 6.96
C HIS A 54 -2.64 20.76 8.35
N ASP A 55 -3.26 20.30 9.44
CA ASP A 55 -2.68 20.38 10.79
C ASP A 55 -1.42 19.49 10.93
N GLU A 56 -0.26 20.09 10.70
CA GLU A 56 1.04 19.43 10.83
C GLU A 56 1.32 18.91 12.25
N LEU A 57 0.84 19.62 13.29
CA LEU A 57 1.04 19.18 14.66
C LEU A 57 0.28 17.86 14.89
N ARG A 58 -0.95 17.77 14.40
CA ARG A 58 -1.78 16.57 14.50
C ARG A 58 -1.23 15.41 13.67
N TYR A 59 -0.93 15.64 12.40
CA TYR A 59 -0.62 14.56 11.47
C TYR A 59 0.88 14.28 11.31
N ALA A 60 1.69 15.32 11.11
CA ALA A 60 3.13 15.13 10.87
C ALA A 60 3.92 14.87 12.16
N ALA A 61 3.57 15.51 13.27
CA ALA A 61 4.27 15.40 14.55
C ALA A 61 3.63 14.39 15.52
N ARG A 62 2.30 14.35 15.60
CA ARG A 62 1.56 13.45 16.52
C ARG A 62 1.06 12.17 15.85
N HIS A 63 1.21 12.04 14.53
CA HIS A 63 0.96 10.81 13.77
C HIS A 63 -0.47 10.27 13.92
N ASP A 64 -1.49 11.13 13.86
CA ASP A 64 -2.90 10.75 14.10
C ASP A 64 -3.45 9.70 13.10
N LEU A 65 -2.85 9.56 11.92
CA LEU A 65 -3.20 8.53 10.92
C LEU A 65 -2.43 7.21 11.08
N MET A 66 -1.50 7.15 12.03
CA MET A 66 -0.62 6.00 12.28
C MET A 66 -0.99 5.31 13.58
N GLN A 67 -0.49 4.10 13.75
CA GLN A 67 -0.67 3.34 14.98
C GLN A 67 -0.03 4.06 16.17
N ASN A 68 -0.87 4.31 17.18
CA ASN A 68 -0.41 4.86 18.44
C ASN A 68 0.25 3.78 19.29
N VAL A 69 1.59 3.73 19.27
CA VAL A 69 2.39 2.73 20.00
C VAL A 69 2.29 2.80 21.53
N ARG A 70 1.68 3.85 22.09
CA ARG A 70 1.33 3.91 23.52
C ARG A 70 0.09 3.10 23.85
N ARG A 71 -0.84 2.97 22.89
CA ARG A 71 -2.07 2.18 23.02
C ARG A 71 -1.86 0.75 22.53
N GLU A 72 -1.25 0.61 21.34
CA GLU A 72 -0.98 -0.66 20.68
C GLU A 72 0.53 -0.82 20.51
N THR A 73 1.19 -1.43 21.49
CA THR A 73 2.66 -1.52 21.50
C THR A 73 3.17 -2.47 20.42
N ILE A 74 3.93 -1.94 19.47
CA ILE A 74 4.78 -2.75 18.59
C ILE A 74 6.04 -3.13 19.38
N THR A 75 6.45 -4.39 19.28
CA THR A 75 7.69 -4.86 19.89
C THR A 75 8.66 -5.31 18.81
N PHE A 76 9.96 -5.18 19.08
CA PHE A 76 11.03 -5.53 18.16
C PHE A 76 12.10 -6.36 18.86
N ARG A 77 12.66 -7.33 18.13
CA ARG A 77 13.82 -8.14 18.50
C ARG A 77 14.66 -8.39 17.25
N ASN A 78 15.98 -8.50 17.40
CA ASN A 78 16.87 -8.75 16.26
C ASN A 78 16.98 -10.26 15.94
N SER A 79 16.68 -11.12 16.91
CA SER A 79 16.72 -12.57 16.77
C SER A 79 15.64 -13.22 17.63
N GLU A 80 15.28 -14.47 17.32
CA GLU A 80 14.19 -15.18 18.00
C GLU A 80 14.45 -15.44 19.49
N SER A 81 15.71 -15.53 19.90
CA SER A 81 16.13 -15.74 21.29
C SER A 81 16.05 -14.47 22.16
N GLN A 82 15.96 -13.29 21.54
CA GLN A 82 15.85 -12.03 22.27
C GLN A 82 14.42 -11.79 22.75
N THR A 83 14.30 -11.24 23.96
CA THR A 83 13.05 -10.64 24.43
C THR A 83 12.72 -9.44 23.54
N ALA A 84 11.52 -9.44 22.94
CA ALA A 84 11.06 -8.31 22.15
C ALA A 84 10.80 -7.10 23.05
N LEU A 85 11.43 -5.97 22.73
CA LEU A 85 11.31 -4.74 23.50
C LEU A 85 10.31 -3.77 22.84
N PRO A 86 9.60 -2.96 23.62
CA PRO A 86 8.59 -2.05 23.09
C PRO A 86 9.22 -0.92 22.27
N MET A 87 8.68 -0.67 21.08
CA MET A 87 8.97 0.52 20.30
C MET A 87 8.11 1.69 20.81
N ARG A 88 8.76 2.72 21.38
CA ARG A 88 8.06 3.90 21.94
C ARG A 88 8.08 5.13 21.04
N GLN A 89 8.93 5.12 20.04
CA GLN A 89 9.01 6.15 19.02
C GLN A 89 9.12 5.47 17.66
N LEU A 90 8.27 5.89 16.73
CA LEU A 90 8.34 5.45 15.34
C LEU A 90 9.33 6.35 14.59
N GLY A 91 10.22 5.73 13.81
CA GLY A 91 11.05 6.41 12.84
C GLY A 91 10.38 6.42 11.47
N SER A 92 11.11 6.02 10.43
CA SER A 92 10.58 5.91 9.06
C SER A 92 9.52 4.82 8.87
N PHE A 93 9.41 3.87 9.81
CA PHE A 93 8.34 2.88 9.81
C PHE A 93 7.11 3.44 10.52
N LEU A 94 6.13 3.88 9.73
CA LEU A 94 4.88 4.48 10.20
C LEU A 94 3.68 3.62 9.77
N PRO A 95 3.28 2.60 10.56
CA PRO A 95 2.13 1.77 10.23
C PRO A 95 0.83 2.57 10.32
N GLY A 96 0.00 2.51 9.29
CA GLY A 96 -1.31 3.19 9.29
C GLY A 96 -2.32 2.57 10.25
N GLN A 97 -3.31 3.36 10.63
CA GLN A 97 -4.48 2.94 11.42
C GLN A 97 -5.79 3.42 10.76
N GLY A 98 -6.83 2.59 10.83
CA GLY A 98 -8.15 2.89 10.27
C GLY A 98 -8.33 2.32 8.86
N VAL A 99 -9.56 2.40 8.37
CA VAL A 99 -9.91 1.98 7.00
C VAL A 99 -9.03 2.72 6.00
N GLY A 100 -8.40 1.97 5.09
CA GLY A 100 -7.39 2.45 4.15
C GLY A 100 -5.94 2.30 4.61
N GLY A 101 -5.69 2.14 5.91
CA GLY A 101 -4.37 1.86 6.48
C GLY A 101 -3.29 2.85 6.02
N ALA A 102 -2.07 2.35 5.80
CA ALA A 102 -0.96 3.19 5.36
C ALA A 102 -1.15 3.81 3.97
N GLY A 103 -2.03 3.23 3.15
CA GLY A 103 -2.39 3.77 1.84
C GLY A 103 -3.13 5.10 1.90
N VAL A 104 -3.57 5.54 3.09
CA VAL A 104 -4.09 6.91 3.29
C VAL A 104 -2.96 7.91 3.36
N HIS A 105 -1.91 7.62 4.14
CA HIS A 105 -0.89 8.60 4.54
C HIS A 105 0.47 8.41 3.82
N TRP A 106 0.52 7.53 2.83
CA TRP A 106 1.67 7.36 1.94
C TRP A 106 1.87 8.55 0.98
N ASN A 107 2.98 8.56 0.25
CA ASN A 107 3.31 9.63 -0.70
C ASN A 107 2.72 9.40 -2.09
N GLY A 108 2.12 8.24 -2.34
CA GLY A 108 1.66 7.84 -3.67
C GLY A 108 2.78 7.41 -4.63
N VAL A 109 4.04 7.37 -4.21
CA VAL A 109 5.16 6.99 -5.11
C VAL A 109 5.06 5.51 -5.50
N THR A 110 5.08 5.22 -6.80
CA THR A 110 4.83 3.87 -7.34
C THR A 110 5.92 3.41 -8.30
N TRP A 111 6.88 2.65 -7.76
CA TRP A 111 7.94 2.01 -8.54
C TRP A 111 7.58 0.58 -8.90
N ARG A 112 7.84 0.20 -10.15
CA ARG A 112 7.91 -1.21 -10.54
C ARG A 112 9.27 -1.76 -10.12
N TRP A 113 9.30 -3.01 -9.72
CA TRP A 113 10.56 -3.72 -9.48
C TRP A 113 11.34 -3.89 -10.79
N LEU A 114 12.65 -4.00 -10.66
CA LEU A 114 13.54 -4.36 -11.74
C LEU A 114 13.72 -5.89 -11.78
N GLU A 115 14.23 -6.41 -12.89
CA GLU A 115 14.51 -7.85 -13.04
C GLU A 115 15.44 -8.39 -11.95
N TRP A 116 16.39 -7.58 -11.47
CA TRP A 116 17.27 -7.96 -10.37
C TRP A 116 16.51 -8.24 -9.08
N ASP A 117 15.44 -7.49 -8.79
CA ASP A 117 14.67 -7.66 -7.55
C ASP A 117 13.96 -9.02 -7.51
N HIS A 118 13.64 -9.59 -8.69
CA HIS A 118 13.08 -10.94 -8.83
C HIS A 118 14.14 -12.05 -8.75
N GLN A 119 15.39 -11.74 -9.09
CA GLN A 119 16.50 -12.69 -9.20
C GLN A 119 17.64 -12.36 -8.25
N ALA A 120 17.32 -11.79 -7.08
CA ALA A 120 18.31 -11.19 -6.19
C ALA A 120 19.38 -12.19 -5.75
N ARG A 121 19.04 -13.47 -5.55
CA ARG A 121 20.00 -14.51 -5.18
C ARG A 121 20.86 -14.89 -6.36
N THR A 122 20.24 -15.34 -7.46
CA THR A 122 20.97 -15.80 -8.66
C THR A 122 21.94 -14.72 -9.14
N ARG A 123 21.47 -13.48 -9.26
CA ARG A 123 22.28 -12.36 -9.73
C ARG A 123 23.43 -11.99 -8.79
N THR A 124 23.22 -12.12 -7.48
CA THR A 124 24.27 -11.91 -6.47
C THR A 124 25.34 -12.99 -6.58
N VAL A 125 24.95 -14.25 -6.72
CA VAL A 125 25.87 -15.39 -6.91
C VAL A 125 26.68 -15.24 -8.19
N ASP A 126 26.03 -14.92 -9.30
CA ASP A 126 26.70 -14.75 -10.59
C ASP A 126 27.77 -13.64 -10.54
N LYS A 127 27.48 -12.55 -9.83
CA LYS A 127 28.36 -11.37 -9.80
C LYS A 127 29.47 -11.44 -8.75
N TYR A 128 29.17 -12.01 -7.58
CA TYR A 128 30.06 -11.93 -6.41
C TYR A 128 30.47 -13.30 -5.86
N GLY A 129 29.88 -14.38 -6.39
CA GLY A 129 30.11 -15.75 -5.94
C GLY A 129 29.26 -16.13 -4.74
N GLU A 130 28.93 -17.43 -4.64
CA GLU A 130 28.07 -18.00 -3.59
C GLU A 130 28.55 -17.68 -2.17
N LYS A 131 29.87 -17.58 -1.96
CA LYS A 131 30.47 -17.37 -0.64
C LYS A 131 30.13 -16.01 0.00
N ILE A 132 29.64 -15.04 -0.77
CA ILE A 132 29.24 -13.74 -0.22
C ILE A 132 27.91 -13.81 0.54
N ILE A 133 27.15 -14.90 0.39
CA ILE A 133 25.86 -15.12 1.05
C ILE A 133 26.13 -15.98 2.30
N PRO A 134 26.09 -15.39 3.50
CA PRO A 134 26.21 -16.15 4.75
C PRO A 134 25.07 -17.16 4.90
N SER A 135 25.30 -18.23 5.66
CA SER A 135 24.29 -19.28 5.89
C SER A 135 23.03 -18.78 6.60
N ASP A 136 23.11 -17.66 7.32
CA ASP A 136 22.01 -17.01 8.04
C ASP A 136 21.37 -15.86 7.24
N MET A 137 21.78 -15.64 5.99
CA MET A 137 21.14 -14.68 5.09
C MET A 137 20.07 -15.37 4.25
N HIS A 138 18.81 -15.03 4.47
CA HIS A 138 17.66 -15.58 3.74
C HIS A 138 17.46 -14.90 2.38
N LEU A 139 18.47 -14.98 1.51
CA LEU A 139 18.40 -14.46 0.14
C LEU A 139 17.88 -15.54 -0.82
N GLN A 140 16.79 -15.23 -1.53
CA GLN A 140 16.14 -16.13 -2.49
C GLN A 140 15.61 -15.36 -3.69
N ASP A 141 15.38 -16.08 -4.79
CA ASP A 141 14.69 -15.55 -5.95
C ASP A 141 13.17 -15.67 -5.76
N TRP A 142 12.44 -14.77 -6.40
CA TRP A 142 10.99 -14.85 -6.45
C TRP A 142 10.57 -15.92 -7.48
N PRO A 143 9.52 -16.73 -7.20
CA PRO A 143 8.99 -17.70 -8.16
C PRO A 143 8.15 -17.05 -9.27
N ILE A 144 8.26 -15.72 -9.44
CA ILE A 144 7.58 -14.89 -10.42
C ILE A 144 8.57 -13.89 -10.98
N THR A 145 8.43 -13.56 -12.26
CA THR A 145 9.29 -12.64 -12.99
C THR A 145 8.66 -11.25 -13.10
N TYR A 146 9.44 -10.29 -13.62
CA TYR A 146 8.88 -9.00 -13.99
C TYR A 146 7.75 -9.14 -15.01
N ASP A 147 7.90 -10.02 -16.00
CA ASP A 147 6.95 -10.17 -17.10
C ASP A 147 5.63 -10.79 -16.61
N ASP A 148 5.68 -11.63 -15.56
CA ASP A 148 4.49 -12.13 -14.87
C ASP A 148 3.73 -11.01 -14.14
N LEU A 149 4.46 -10.05 -13.56
CA LEU A 149 3.88 -8.92 -12.82
C LEU A 149 3.52 -7.70 -13.68
N GLU A 150 4.09 -7.56 -14.88
CA GLU A 150 3.91 -6.39 -15.74
C GLU A 150 2.42 -6.02 -15.96
N PRO A 151 1.52 -6.97 -16.26
CA PRO A 151 0.10 -6.66 -16.41
C PRO A 151 -0.56 -6.19 -15.11
N TYR A 152 -0.07 -6.64 -13.95
CA TYR A 152 -0.60 -6.26 -12.65
C TYR A 152 -0.05 -4.92 -12.16
N TYR A 153 1.20 -4.59 -12.51
CA TYR A 153 1.74 -3.24 -12.32
C TYR A 153 0.94 -2.22 -13.13
N ASP A 154 0.68 -2.52 -14.41
CA ASP A 154 -0.14 -1.67 -15.26
C ASP A 154 -1.57 -1.51 -14.73
N LYS A 155 -2.23 -2.62 -14.35
CA LYS A 155 -3.56 -2.58 -13.72
C LYS A 155 -3.56 -1.71 -12.47
N PHE A 156 -2.59 -1.88 -11.58
CA PHE A 156 -2.51 -1.09 -10.34
C PHE A 156 -2.26 0.39 -10.62
N GLU A 157 -1.35 0.72 -11.54
CA GLU A 157 -1.06 2.10 -11.92
C GLU A 157 -2.30 2.81 -12.48
N LYS A 158 -3.08 2.12 -13.32
CA LYS A 158 -4.37 2.59 -13.85
C LYS A 158 -5.43 2.72 -12.75
N THR A 159 -5.60 1.72 -11.90
CA THR A 159 -6.51 1.82 -10.73
C THR A 159 -6.16 3.02 -9.85
N CYS A 160 -4.87 3.36 -9.71
CA CYS A 160 -4.41 4.47 -8.90
C CYS A 160 -4.29 5.82 -9.64
N GLY A 161 -4.62 5.89 -10.94
CA GLY A 161 -4.47 7.13 -11.71
C GLY A 161 -3.03 7.68 -11.72
N THR A 162 -2.05 6.79 -11.79
CA THR A 162 -0.62 7.13 -11.66
C THR A 162 -0.16 8.11 -12.74
N SER A 163 0.45 9.19 -12.30
CA SER A 163 1.10 10.20 -13.14
C SER A 163 2.58 9.83 -13.34
N GLY A 164 3.04 9.82 -14.58
CA GLY A 164 4.42 9.49 -14.90
C GLY A 164 4.72 9.58 -16.39
N LYS A 165 5.93 9.20 -16.77
CA LYS A 165 6.35 9.06 -18.17
C LYS A 165 7.21 7.81 -18.32
N ALA A 166 6.77 6.89 -19.18
CA ALA A 166 7.55 5.71 -19.51
C ALA A 166 8.88 6.10 -20.15
N GLY A 167 9.97 5.52 -19.67
CA GLY A 167 11.30 5.59 -20.27
C GLY A 167 11.68 4.36 -21.08
N ASN A 168 10.91 3.27 -21.01
CA ASN A 168 11.11 2.06 -21.80
C ASN A 168 9.79 1.41 -22.21
N LEU A 169 9.25 1.80 -23.37
CA LEU A 169 7.97 1.29 -23.88
C LEU A 169 8.22 0.21 -24.95
N ASN A 170 7.80 -1.02 -24.69
CA ASN A 170 8.00 -2.17 -25.59
C ASN A 170 9.47 -2.31 -26.07
N GLY A 171 10.42 -2.05 -25.18
CA GLY A 171 11.87 -2.12 -25.47
C GLY A 171 12.47 -0.84 -26.07
N LYS A 172 11.63 0.11 -26.51
CA LYS A 172 12.07 1.41 -27.04
C LYS A 172 12.34 2.37 -25.90
N LYS A 173 13.58 2.88 -25.84
CA LYS A 173 13.95 3.92 -24.87
C LYS A 173 13.32 5.27 -25.24
N ILE A 174 12.72 5.92 -24.26
CA ILE A 174 12.00 7.20 -24.41
C ILE A 174 12.67 8.22 -23.48
N ASP A 175 13.14 9.33 -24.05
CA ASP A 175 13.74 10.41 -23.25
C ASP A 175 12.68 11.11 -22.37
N GLY A 176 13.12 11.56 -21.19
CA GLY A 176 12.29 12.17 -20.16
C GLY A 176 11.54 11.19 -19.27
N GLY A 177 11.65 9.87 -19.50
CA GLY A 177 11.24 8.82 -18.55
C GLY A 177 12.45 8.06 -18.01
N ASN A 178 12.20 7.05 -17.16
CA ASN A 178 13.28 6.20 -16.64
C ASN A 178 13.79 5.22 -17.72
N ILE A 179 14.85 5.56 -18.44
CA ILE A 179 15.38 4.68 -19.50
C ILE A 179 15.93 3.34 -18.97
N PHE A 180 16.11 3.19 -17.65
CA PHE A 180 16.61 1.97 -17.02
C PHE A 180 15.49 1.05 -16.51
N GLU A 181 14.23 1.48 -16.58
CA GLU A 181 13.12 0.60 -16.20
C GLU A 181 12.97 -0.57 -17.19
N ARG A 182 12.36 -1.66 -16.72
CA ARG A 182 11.99 -2.79 -17.57
C ARG A 182 10.90 -2.38 -18.55
N ALA A 183 10.83 -3.08 -19.68
CA ALA A 183 9.90 -2.72 -20.74
C ALA A 183 8.45 -2.82 -20.23
N ARG A 184 7.72 -1.71 -20.30
CA ARG A 184 6.28 -1.63 -20.07
C ARG A 184 5.56 -1.78 -21.40
N LYS A 185 4.34 -2.33 -21.40
CA LYS A 185 3.51 -2.40 -22.60
C LYS A 185 2.80 -1.07 -22.90
N GLU A 186 2.39 -0.38 -21.84
CA GLU A 186 1.65 0.87 -21.89
C GLU A 186 2.33 1.99 -21.08
N ASP A 187 2.05 3.22 -21.47
CA ASP A 187 2.48 4.41 -20.72
C ASP A 187 1.59 4.61 -19.47
N TYR A 188 2.00 5.52 -18.59
CA TYR A 188 1.21 5.89 -17.42
C TYR A 188 -0.16 6.46 -17.82
N PRO A 189 -1.23 6.24 -17.02
CA PRO A 189 -2.58 6.73 -17.34
C PRO A 189 -2.70 8.26 -17.32
N ASN A 190 -1.82 8.94 -16.57
CA ASN A 190 -1.76 10.39 -16.48
C ASN A 190 -0.35 10.90 -16.80
N PRO A 191 -0.24 12.12 -17.38
CA PRO A 191 1.07 12.73 -17.63
C PRO A 191 1.80 13.02 -16.31
N PRO A 192 3.12 13.28 -16.34
CA PRO A 192 3.87 13.61 -15.13
C PRO A 192 3.30 14.80 -14.36
N MET A 193 3.55 14.81 -13.04
CA MET A 193 3.31 15.98 -12.19
C MET A 193 4.11 17.20 -12.68
N ILE A 194 3.57 18.40 -12.44
CA ILE A 194 4.28 19.65 -12.74
C ILE A 194 5.52 19.74 -11.86
N ALA A 195 6.68 19.93 -12.49
CA ALA A 195 7.93 20.08 -11.78
C ALA A 195 8.01 21.46 -11.10
N ALA A 196 8.34 21.47 -9.80
CA ALA A 196 8.70 22.70 -9.11
C ALA A 196 9.99 23.29 -9.71
N GLN A 197 10.20 24.60 -9.55
CA GLN A 197 11.37 25.28 -10.10
C GLN A 197 12.70 24.64 -9.64
N SER A 198 12.78 24.18 -8.39
CA SER A 198 13.94 23.46 -7.86
C SER A 198 14.22 22.15 -8.60
N MET A 199 13.17 21.43 -9.01
CA MET A 199 13.29 20.20 -9.79
C MET A 199 13.74 20.48 -11.22
N VAL A 200 13.25 21.56 -11.85
CA VAL A 200 13.72 21.98 -13.19
C VAL A 200 15.21 22.34 -13.16
N MET A 201 15.66 23.04 -12.12
CA MET A 201 17.09 23.35 -11.92
C MET A 201 17.91 22.08 -11.69
N PHE A 202 17.43 21.15 -10.87
CA PHE A 202 18.08 19.88 -10.62
C PHE A 202 18.19 19.03 -11.89
N GLU A 203 17.11 18.94 -12.67
CA GLU A 203 17.08 18.23 -13.95
C GLU A 203 18.14 18.78 -14.91
N LYS A 204 18.19 20.11 -15.07
CA LYS A 204 19.19 20.77 -15.91
C LYS A 204 20.62 20.45 -15.46
N ALA A 205 20.90 20.55 -14.16
CA ALA A 205 22.22 20.25 -13.62
C ALA A 205 22.62 18.78 -13.84
N ALA A 206 21.70 17.84 -13.58
CA ALA A 206 21.94 16.41 -13.77
C ALA A 206 22.19 16.08 -15.25
N ARG A 207 21.40 16.65 -16.18
CA ARG A 207 21.62 16.48 -17.63
C ARG A 207 22.96 17.05 -18.08
N ASN A 208 23.38 18.21 -17.57
CA ASN A 208 24.69 18.80 -17.88
C ASN A 208 25.88 17.91 -17.44
N LEU A 209 25.67 17.05 -16.44
CA LEU A 209 26.66 16.07 -15.97
C LEU A 209 26.55 14.73 -16.71
N GLY A 210 25.65 14.59 -17.68
CA GLY A 210 25.42 13.35 -18.43
C GLY A 210 24.53 12.32 -17.72
N TYR A 211 23.82 12.71 -16.65
CA TYR A 211 22.83 11.84 -16.02
C TYR A 211 21.47 11.88 -16.73
N HIS A 212 20.61 10.92 -16.39
CA HIS A 212 19.27 10.74 -16.96
C HIS A 212 18.18 11.00 -15.90
N PRO A 213 17.95 12.26 -15.48
CA PRO A 213 16.85 12.57 -14.58
C PRO A 213 15.49 12.37 -15.27
N PHE A 214 14.48 12.00 -14.49
CA PHE A 214 13.11 11.77 -14.95
C PHE A 214 12.12 12.07 -13.81
N PRO A 215 10.84 12.37 -14.12
CA PRO A 215 9.82 12.58 -13.10
C PRO A 215 9.50 11.26 -12.39
N ASN A 216 9.49 11.30 -11.05
CA ASN A 216 9.14 10.16 -10.23
C ASN A 216 7.66 9.75 -10.46
N PRO A 217 7.34 8.48 -10.76
CA PRO A 217 5.96 8.04 -10.87
C PRO A 217 5.21 8.17 -9.55
N SER A 218 4.03 8.77 -9.61
CA SER A 218 3.20 9.05 -8.44
C SER A 218 1.73 8.77 -8.71
N SER A 219 1.08 7.97 -7.88
CA SER A 219 -0.37 7.77 -7.74
C SER A 219 -1.09 9.02 -7.22
N ASN A 220 -0.77 10.16 -7.84
CA ASN A 220 -1.37 11.46 -7.67
C ASN A 220 -1.84 11.86 -9.06
N ALA A 221 -3.15 12.00 -9.29
CA ALA A 221 -3.68 12.33 -10.60
C ALA A 221 -3.30 13.77 -10.99
N SER A 222 -2.53 13.95 -12.06
CA SER A 222 -2.09 15.26 -12.57
C SER A 222 -3.19 16.04 -13.32
N ARG A 223 -4.32 15.38 -13.56
CA ARG A 223 -5.55 15.90 -14.17
C ARG A 223 -6.73 15.10 -13.63
N ASP A 224 -7.95 15.58 -13.86
CA ASP A 224 -9.14 14.78 -13.59
C ASP A 224 -9.06 13.43 -14.33
N TYR A 225 -9.39 12.36 -13.63
CA TYR A 225 -9.20 11.00 -14.14
C TYR A 225 -10.30 10.08 -13.62
N VAL A 226 -10.81 9.19 -14.48
CA VAL A 226 -11.68 8.09 -14.07
C VAL A 226 -10.93 6.79 -14.31
N ASN A 227 -10.71 6.03 -13.25
CA ASN A 227 -9.97 4.77 -13.36
C ASN A 227 -10.81 3.68 -14.04
N PRO A 228 -10.20 2.54 -14.43
CA PRO A 228 -10.94 1.45 -15.08
C PRO A 228 -12.06 0.83 -14.22
N ASP A 229 -12.03 1.05 -12.90
CA ASP A 229 -13.05 0.59 -11.97
C ASP A 229 -14.22 1.61 -11.82
N GLY A 230 -14.22 2.71 -12.60
CA GLY A 230 -15.26 3.74 -12.60
C GLY A 230 -15.16 4.73 -11.44
N VAL A 231 -14.02 4.78 -10.73
CA VAL A 231 -13.77 5.73 -9.64
C VAL A 231 -13.18 7.02 -10.19
N ALA A 232 -13.81 8.14 -9.87
CA ALA A 232 -13.34 9.47 -10.24
C ALA A 232 -12.27 9.99 -9.25
N PHE A 233 -11.22 10.57 -9.81
CA PHE A 233 -10.14 11.27 -9.13
C PHE A 233 -10.25 12.76 -9.49
N GLY A 234 -10.08 13.62 -8.50
CA GLY A 234 -9.80 15.04 -8.78
C GLY A 234 -8.36 15.23 -9.21
N GLN A 235 -8.08 16.32 -9.93
CA GLN A 235 -6.71 16.75 -10.18
C GLN A 235 -5.97 17.18 -8.90
N CYS A 236 -4.65 16.95 -8.85
CA CYS A 236 -3.81 17.41 -7.75
C CYS A 236 -3.75 18.95 -7.67
N HIS A 237 -3.96 19.49 -6.47
CA HIS A 237 -3.90 20.93 -6.20
C HIS A 237 -2.49 21.43 -5.81
N TYR A 238 -1.51 20.53 -5.70
CA TYR A 238 -0.14 20.86 -5.28
C TYR A 238 -0.06 21.52 -3.90
N CYS A 239 -0.91 21.10 -2.95
CA CYS A 239 -1.00 21.66 -1.59
C CYS A 239 0.22 21.37 -0.69
N GLY A 240 1.02 20.33 -1.01
CA GLY A 240 2.19 19.94 -0.24
C GLY A 240 1.94 18.88 0.85
N PHE A 241 0.69 18.49 1.09
CA PHE A 241 0.29 17.58 2.18
C PHE A 241 0.01 16.15 1.68
N CYS A 242 1.04 15.47 1.17
CA CYS A 242 0.91 14.05 0.77
C CYS A 242 1.42 13.09 1.86
N GLU A 243 2.68 13.28 2.27
CA GLU A 243 3.34 12.42 3.25
C GLU A 243 2.75 12.65 4.64
N ARG A 244 2.22 11.59 5.27
CA ARG A 244 1.57 11.61 6.60
C ARG A 244 0.15 12.18 6.65
N PHE A 245 -0.40 12.62 5.52
CA PHE A 245 -1.72 13.24 5.44
C PHE A 245 -2.66 12.47 4.51
N GLY A 246 -3.97 12.56 4.77
CA GLY A 246 -5.00 12.22 3.78
C GLY A 246 -5.07 13.30 2.69
N CYS A 247 -5.64 12.98 1.53
CA CYS A 247 -5.78 13.94 0.43
C CYS A 247 -7.21 14.48 0.36
N GLU A 248 -7.36 15.80 0.49
CA GLU A 248 -8.66 16.48 0.46
C GLU A 248 -9.35 16.39 -0.91
N ALA A 249 -8.58 16.27 -1.99
CA ALA A 249 -9.07 16.36 -3.36
C ALA A 249 -9.38 15.00 -4.01
N ASN A 250 -9.18 13.88 -3.29
CA ASN A 250 -9.15 12.54 -3.89
C ASN A 250 -8.19 12.43 -5.09
N ALA A 251 -7.13 13.24 -5.11
CA ALA A 251 -6.12 13.24 -6.17
C ALA A 251 -5.03 12.20 -5.91
N LYS A 252 -4.64 11.99 -4.65
CA LYS A 252 -3.71 10.92 -4.25
C LYS A 252 -4.50 9.64 -4.02
N ALA A 253 -4.27 8.61 -4.83
CA ALA A 253 -4.91 7.32 -4.70
C ALA A 253 -4.78 6.79 -3.28
N SER A 254 -5.88 6.33 -2.72
CA SER A 254 -5.93 5.75 -1.38
C SER A 254 -7.04 4.70 -1.33
N PRO A 255 -6.92 3.62 -0.55
CA PRO A 255 -7.88 2.52 -0.63
C PRO A 255 -9.30 2.95 -0.22
N HIS A 256 -9.43 3.93 0.67
CA HIS A 256 -10.70 4.37 1.27
C HIS A 256 -11.69 4.93 0.25
N PHE A 257 -11.23 5.55 -0.84
CA PHE A 257 -12.11 6.04 -1.92
C PHE A 257 -11.98 5.24 -3.22
N THR A 258 -10.96 4.39 -3.36
CA THR A 258 -10.72 3.61 -4.59
C THR A 258 -11.31 2.20 -4.49
N VAL A 259 -10.59 1.27 -3.88
CA VAL A 259 -10.93 -0.17 -3.93
C VAL A 259 -11.94 -0.58 -2.84
N ILE A 260 -11.93 0.06 -1.68
CA ILE A 260 -12.79 -0.34 -0.55
C ILE A 260 -14.27 -0.03 -0.82
N PRO A 261 -14.66 1.16 -1.33
CA PRO A 261 -16.07 1.46 -1.61
C PRO A 261 -16.68 0.50 -2.63
N LEU A 262 -15.88 -0.02 -3.55
CA LEU A 262 -16.35 -0.98 -4.55
C LEU A 262 -16.74 -2.31 -3.91
N ALA A 263 -16.01 -2.78 -2.89
CA ALA A 263 -16.40 -3.95 -2.11
C ALA A 263 -17.68 -3.68 -1.31
N LEU A 264 -17.77 -2.52 -0.64
CA LEU A 264 -18.91 -2.11 0.21
C LEU A 264 -20.25 -2.01 -0.54
N LYS A 265 -20.24 -1.81 -1.86
CA LYS A 265 -21.46 -1.81 -2.69
C LYS A 265 -22.11 -3.19 -2.80
N ASN A 266 -21.41 -4.27 -2.45
CA ASN A 266 -21.90 -5.62 -2.65
C ASN A 266 -22.52 -6.19 -1.35
N PRO A 267 -23.70 -6.83 -1.42
CA PRO A 267 -24.42 -7.32 -0.25
C PRO A 267 -23.74 -8.51 0.45
N ASN A 268 -22.79 -9.17 -0.20
CA ASN A 268 -22.03 -10.31 0.34
C ASN A 268 -20.73 -9.92 1.05
N PHE A 269 -20.42 -8.62 1.14
CA PHE A 269 -19.25 -8.11 1.85
C PHE A 269 -19.66 -7.34 3.11
N GLU A 270 -19.01 -7.66 4.24
CA GLU A 270 -19.20 -6.98 5.51
C GLU A 270 -17.86 -6.43 6.04
N LEU A 271 -17.81 -5.13 6.33
CA LEU A 271 -16.69 -4.51 7.02
C LEU A 271 -17.02 -4.29 8.50
N ARG A 272 -16.18 -4.83 9.39
CA ARG A 272 -16.22 -4.56 10.83
C ARG A 272 -14.99 -3.75 11.22
N THR A 273 -15.22 -2.49 11.55
CA THR A 273 -14.19 -1.57 12.07
C THR A 273 -14.02 -1.75 13.57
N ASN A 274 -12.97 -1.14 14.13
CA ASN A 274 -12.61 -1.25 15.55
C ASN A 274 -12.56 -2.71 16.04
N SER A 275 -12.03 -3.60 15.18
CA SER A 275 -11.97 -5.04 15.38
C SER A 275 -10.51 -5.50 15.36
N ILE A 276 -9.93 -5.70 16.54
CA ILE A 276 -8.52 -6.02 16.73
C ILE A 276 -8.34 -7.53 16.74
N VAL A 277 -7.74 -8.07 15.69
CA VAL A 277 -7.37 -9.49 15.63
C VAL A 277 -6.24 -9.78 16.62
N LEU A 278 -6.46 -10.75 17.49
CA LEU A 278 -5.49 -11.20 18.49
C LEU A 278 -4.76 -12.46 18.06
N LYS A 279 -5.44 -13.35 17.34
CA LYS A 279 -4.93 -14.69 17.06
C LYS A 279 -5.58 -15.31 15.84
N VAL A 280 -4.76 -15.94 15.01
CA VAL A 280 -5.21 -16.93 14.03
C VAL A 280 -5.30 -18.28 14.72
N ASN A 281 -6.49 -18.88 14.74
CA ASN A 281 -6.72 -20.20 15.30
C ASN A 281 -6.49 -21.26 14.22
N LEU A 282 -5.75 -22.30 14.60
CA LEU A 282 -5.44 -23.41 13.72
C LEU A 282 -6.30 -24.61 14.07
N ASP A 283 -6.46 -25.50 13.10
CA ASP A 283 -7.02 -26.83 13.30
C ASP A 283 -6.19 -27.66 14.30
N SER A 284 -6.69 -28.84 14.67
CA SER A 284 -5.99 -29.74 15.61
C SER A 284 -4.60 -30.16 15.12
N THR A 285 -4.37 -30.20 13.80
CA THR A 285 -3.07 -30.53 13.21
C THR A 285 -2.09 -29.35 13.21
N ARG A 286 -2.56 -28.14 13.49
CA ARG A 286 -1.82 -26.87 13.40
C ARG A 286 -1.28 -26.57 12.00
N LYS A 287 -1.88 -27.14 10.95
CA LYS A 287 -1.47 -26.94 9.56
C LYS A 287 -2.41 -26.03 8.79
N LYS A 288 -3.63 -25.80 9.29
CA LYS A 288 -4.64 -25.00 8.60
C LYS A 288 -5.24 -23.95 9.55
N ALA A 289 -5.34 -22.71 9.09
CA ALA A 289 -6.14 -21.70 9.76
C ALA A 289 -7.64 -21.99 9.59
N VAL A 290 -8.42 -21.88 10.67
CA VAL A 290 -9.86 -22.23 10.69
C VAL A 290 -10.76 -21.13 11.27
N SER A 291 -10.18 -20.21 12.03
CA SER A 291 -10.88 -19.03 12.55
C SER A 291 -9.90 -17.98 13.02
N VAL A 292 -10.42 -16.81 13.34
CA VAL A 292 -9.66 -15.74 14.00
C VAL A 292 -10.38 -15.32 15.27
N THR A 293 -9.62 -15.12 16.34
CA THR A 293 -10.09 -14.48 17.57
C THR A 293 -9.78 -12.99 17.51
N TYR A 294 -10.79 -12.15 17.78
CA TYR A 294 -10.65 -10.69 17.77
C TYR A 294 -11.44 -10.03 18.91
N LEU A 295 -11.04 -8.80 19.26
CA LEU A 295 -11.76 -7.91 20.16
C LEU A 295 -12.49 -6.83 19.39
N ASP A 296 -13.71 -6.52 19.80
CA ASP A 296 -14.40 -5.32 19.32
C ASP A 296 -14.05 -4.06 20.15
N ALA A 297 -14.64 -2.92 19.77
CA ALA A 297 -14.45 -1.64 20.46
C ALA A 297 -14.86 -1.64 21.95
N ARG A 298 -15.66 -2.62 22.40
CA ARG A 298 -16.11 -2.76 23.80
C ARG A 298 -15.27 -3.78 24.57
N GLY A 299 -14.21 -4.31 23.97
CA GLY A 299 -13.38 -5.36 24.55
C GLY A 299 -14.07 -6.72 24.61
N ARG A 300 -15.16 -6.92 23.86
CA ARG A 300 -15.82 -8.22 23.77
C ARG A 300 -15.04 -9.09 22.79
N GLU A 301 -14.81 -10.33 23.17
CA GLU A 301 -14.07 -11.30 22.38
C GLU A 301 -15.00 -12.12 21.49
N PHE A 302 -14.62 -12.26 20.22
CA PHE A 302 -15.35 -13.03 19.22
C PHE A 302 -14.41 -14.00 18.50
N GLU A 303 -14.98 -15.12 18.06
CA GLU A 303 -14.34 -16.03 17.11
C GLU A 303 -15.09 -15.98 15.78
N GLN A 304 -14.40 -15.65 14.69
CA GLN A 304 -14.93 -15.67 13.33
C GLN A 304 -14.31 -16.83 12.54
N PRO A 305 -15.05 -17.94 12.32
CA PRO A 305 -14.60 -19.01 11.44
C PRO A 305 -14.62 -18.58 9.96
N ALA A 306 -13.64 -19.09 9.20
CA ALA A 306 -13.51 -18.98 7.75
C ALA A 306 -12.66 -20.13 7.19
#